data_AF-A0A2T7CR06-F1
#
_entry.id   AF-A0A2T7CR06-F1
#
_cell.length_a   1.000
_cell.length_b   1.000
_cell.length_c   1.000
_cell.angle_alpha   90.00
_cell.angle_beta   90.00
_cell.angle_gamma   90.00
#
_symmetry.space_group_name_H-M   'P 1'
#
loop_
_entity.id
_entity.type
_entity.pdbx_description
1 polymer ?
#
loop_
_entity_poly.entity_id
_entity_poly.type
_entity_poly.pdbx_seq_one_letter_code
_entity_poly.pdbx_strand_id
1 'polypeptide(L)'
;MRFGDLPSWAIELSTLIREAICLGDVNVGVGSKMTNEDEDACPLPSDLLWREPFFDQMIANRYNPGEGICAHVDLMRFDDGIAIVSLESACVMHFSQAEPTGTVLDTGHLKKGDREPTKIPVYLNPGSLVVMSGDARYLWKHEINRKPGVQQWDCRELEQHRRTSVTLRKLLASPS
;
A
#
# COMPACT_ATOMS: atom_id res chain seq x y z
N MET A 1 -2.12 -15.88 7.93
CA MET A 1 -0.75 -15.34 7.69
C MET A 1 0.16 -16.52 7.42
N ARG A 2 1.04 -16.44 6.42
CA ARG A 2 2.06 -17.46 6.09
C ARG A 2 3.42 -16.79 5.87
N PHE A 3 4.49 -17.52 6.14
CA PHE A 3 5.89 -17.11 6.05
C PHE A 3 6.71 -18.24 5.41
N GLY A 4 7.77 -17.91 4.69
CA GLY A 4 8.64 -18.88 4.03
C GLY A 4 7.94 -19.50 2.82
N ASP A 5 7.76 -20.82 2.84
CA ASP A 5 7.19 -21.59 1.73
C ASP A 5 5.72 -21.20 1.49
N LEU A 6 5.52 -20.32 0.51
CA LEU A 6 4.21 -19.89 0.06
C LEU A 6 3.51 -21.04 -0.69
N PRO A 7 2.16 -21.16 -0.58
CA PRO A 7 1.43 -22.14 -1.39
C PRO A 7 1.60 -21.82 -2.89
N SER A 8 1.48 -22.83 -3.75
CA SER A 8 1.75 -22.69 -5.20
C SER A 8 1.01 -21.53 -5.86
N TRP A 9 -0.27 -21.34 -5.54
CA TRP A 9 -1.08 -20.23 -6.07
C TRP A 9 -0.56 -18.85 -5.64
N ALA A 10 0.10 -18.74 -4.48
CA ALA A 10 0.69 -17.48 -4.00
C ALA A 10 2.03 -17.19 -4.68
N ILE A 11 2.79 -18.23 -5.02
CA ILE A 11 4.00 -18.12 -5.86
C ILE A 11 3.62 -17.70 -7.28
N GLU A 12 2.57 -18.29 -7.83
CA GLU A 12 2.00 -17.90 -9.13
C GLU A 12 1.52 -16.44 -9.09
N LEU A 13 0.77 -16.05 -8.06
CA LEU A 13 0.35 -14.67 -7.86
C LEU A 13 1.54 -13.70 -7.77
N SER A 14 2.61 -14.07 -7.06
CA SER A 14 3.85 -13.30 -6.98
C SER A 14 4.47 -13.08 -8.37
N THR A 15 4.51 -14.12 -9.20
CA THR A 15 4.98 -14.04 -10.59
C THR A 15 4.11 -13.11 -11.42
N LEU A 16 2.78 -13.25 -11.34
CA LEU A 16 1.83 -12.40 -12.07
C LEU A 16 1.91 -10.93 -11.65
N ILE A 17 2.16 -10.65 -10.36
CA ILE A 17 2.37 -9.27 -9.87
C ILE A 17 3.63 -8.68 -10.49
N ARG A 18 4.73 -9.43 -10.51
CA ARG A 18 5.98 -8.98 -11.14
C ARG A 18 5.77 -8.68 -12.63
N GLU A 19 5.09 -9.58 -13.35
CA GLU A 19 4.74 -9.37 -14.76
C GLU A 19 3.85 -8.14 -14.96
N ALA A 20 2.83 -7.95 -14.11
CA ALA A 20 1.94 -6.79 -14.18
C ALA A 20 2.70 -5.47 -13.92
N ILE A 21 3.70 -5.48 -13.05
CA ILE A 21 4.57 -4.32 -12.80
C ILE A 21 5.46 -4.03 -14.03
N CYS A 22 6.01 -5.06 -14.67
CA CYS A 22 6.85 -4.91 -15.86
C CYS A 22 6.06 -4.46 -17.11
N LEU A 23 4.78 -4.85 -17.22
CA LEU A 23 3.93 -4.59 -18.38
C LEU A 23 3.04 -3.33 -18.23
N GLY A 24 2.97 -2.76 -17.03
CA GLY A 24 2.00 -1.72 -16.69
C GLY A 24 2.42 -0.32 -17.11
N ASP A 25 1.63 0.27 -18.01
CA ASP A 25 1.59 1.71 -18.32
C ASP A 25 1.02 2.46 -17.09
N VAL A 26 1.82 3.34 -16.47
CA VAL A 26 1.51 3.95 -15.17
C VAL A 26 0.40 5.00 -15.33
N ASN A 27 -0.85 4.66 -15.04
CA ASN A 27 -1.92 5.66 -14.98
C ASN A 27 -1.81 6.47 -13.67
N VAL A 28 -0.91 7.45 -13.65
CA VAL A 28 -0.79 8.44 -12.57
C VAL A 28 -2.06 9.28 -12.55
N GLY A 29 -2.79 9.26 -11.43
CA GLY A 29 -4.00 10.05 -11.22
C GLY A 29 -3.81 11.53 -11.59
N VAL A 30 -4.76 12.02 -12.39
CA VAL A 30 -4.95 13.37 -12.94
C VAL A 30 -4.35 14.52 -12.11
N GLY A 31 -3.45 15.31 -12.73
CA GLY A 31 -3.22 16.70 -12.28
C GLY A 31 -1.89 17.38 -12.58
N SER A 32 -0.89 16.76 -13.23
CA SER A 32 0.38 17.45 -13.52
C SER A 32 0.67 17.56 -15.01
N LYS A 33 1.04 18.77 -15.43
CA LYS A 33 1.33 19.18 -16.80
C LYS A 33 2.58 18.43 -17.28
N MET A 34 2.42 17.59 -18.29
CA MET A 34 3.47 16.82 -18.96
C MET A 34 4.66 17.72 -19.34
N THR A 35 5.83 17.45 -18.77
CA THR A 35 7.12 17.76 -19.40
C THR A 35 7.70 16.44 -19.86
N ASN A 36 7.88 16.31 -21.18
CA ASN A 36 8.43 15.12 -21.83
C ASN A 36 9.86 14.88 -21.31
N GLU A 37 10.05 13.87 -20.45
CA GLU A 37 11.36 13.22 -20.17
C GLU A 37 11.28 11.97 -19.26
N ASP A 38 10.15 11.67 -18.60
CA ASP A 38 9.96 10.38 -17.89
C ASP A 38 9.09 9.43 -18.73
N GLU A 39 9.70 8.76 -19.71
CA GLU A 39 9.14 7.52 -20.28
C GLU A 39 9.25 6.39 -19.23
N ASP A 40 8.11 5.76 -18.89
CA ASP A 40 8.00 4.45 -18.22
C ASP A 40 8.86 4.22 -16.95
N ALA A 41 8.66 5.04 -15.91
CA ALA A 41 9.19 4.72 -14.59
C ALA A 41 8.42 3.55 -13.96
N CYS A 42 8.95 2.33 -14.10
CA CYS A 42 8.51 1.16 -13.35
C CYS A 42 8.33 1.50 -11.85
N PRO A 43 7.20 1.15 -11.21
CA PRO A 43 6.87 1.58 -9.85
C PRO A 43 7.80 0.99 -8.76
N LEU A 44 8.66 0.04 -9.13
CA LEU A 44 9.69 -0.54 -8.26
C LEU A 44 11.09 -0.39 -8.87
N PRO A 45 12.10 -0.04 -8.05
CA PRO A 45 13.51 -0.20 -8.39
C PRO A 45 13.86 -1.63 -8.83
N SER A 46 14.82 -1.76 -9.75
CA SER A 46 15.19 -3.06 -10.35
C SER A 46 15.70 -4.08 -9.32
N ASP A 47 16.41 -3.63 -8.29
CA ASP A 47 16.88 -4.47 -7.19
C ASP A 47 15.73 -5.09 -6.40
N LEU A 48 14.62 -4.36 -6.23
CA LEU A 48 13.40 -4.91 -5.62
C LEU A 48 12.64 -5.83 -6.57
N LEU A 49 12.52 -5.46 -7.84
CA LEU A 49 11.75 -6.20 -8.85
C LEU A 49 12.33 -7.58 -9.16
N TRP A 50 13.66 -7.70 -9.14
CA TRP A 50 14.39 -8.91 -9.51
C TRP A 50 15.00 -9.66 -8.32
N ARG A 51 14.67 -9.28 -7.08
CA ARG A 51 15.09 -10.03 -5.89
C ARG A 51 14.46 -11.41 -5.86
N GLU A 52 15.17 -12.38 -5.30
CA GLU A 52 14.67 -13.73 -5.11
C GLU A 52 14.71 -14.16 -3.62
N PRO A 53 13.63 -14.75 -3.09
CA PRO A 53 12.27 -14.71 -3.66
C PRO A 53 11.75 -13.26 -3.71
N PHE A 54 10.89 -12.95 -4.69
CA PHE A 54 10.27 -11.63 -4.81
C PHE A 54 9.42 -11.28 -3.57
N PHE A 55 8.67 -12.26 -3.07
CA PHE A 55 7.95 -12.25 -1.79
C PHE A 55 8.10 -13.61 -1.10
N ASP A 56 8.18 -13.62 0.23
CA ASP A 56 8.25 -14.83 1.07
C ASP A 56 7.21 -14.82 2.21
N GLN A 57 6.34 -13.81 2.21
CA GLN A 57 5.33 -13.62 3.24
C GLN A 57 4.01 -13.22 2.60
N MET A 58 2.93 -13.83 3.09
CA MET A 58 1.56 -13.57 2.64
C MET A 58 0.60 -13.40 3.81
N ILE A 59 -0.32 -12.44 3.71
CA ILE A 59 -1.54 -12.39 4.51
C ILE A 59 -2.76 -12.18 3.62
N ALA A 60 -3.82 -12.96 3.88
CA ALA A 60 -5.14 -12.70 3.34
C ALA A 60 -5.99 -12.04 4.45
N ASN A 61 -6.56 -10.88 4.16
CA ASN A 61 -7.47 -10.17 5.05
C ASN A 61 -8.87 -10.20 4.44
N ARG A 62 -9.88 -10.35 5.29
CA ARG A 62 -11.30 -10.30 4.93
C ARG A 62 -11.99 -9.26 5.78
N TYR A 63 -12.78 -8.40 5.14
CA TYR A 63 -13.54 -7.34 5.77
C TYR A 63 -15.01 -7.45 5.36
N ASN A 64 -15.91 -7.52 6.32
CA ASN A 64 -17.34 -7.33 6.10
C ASN A 64 -17.68 -5.82 6.13
N PRO A 65 -18.89 -5.41 5.68
CA PRO A 65 -19.31 -4.02 5.79
C PRO A 65 -19.17 -3.48 7.22
N GLY A 66 -18.52 -2.32 7.36
CA GLY A 66 -18.16 -1.66 8.61
C GLY A 66 -16.81 -2.09 9.19
N GLU A 67 -16.20 -3.17 8.72
CA GLU A 67 -14.87 -3.59 9.13
C GLU A 67 -13.78 -2.90 8.30
N GLY A 68 -12.61 -2.72 8.91
CA GLY A 68 -11.46 -2.10 8.28
C GLY A 68 -10.18 -2.34 9.07
N ILE A 69 -9.15 -1.56 8.80
CA ILE A 69 -7.87 -1.63 9.51
C ILE A 69 -7.44 -0.24 9.94
N CYS A 70 -6.97 -0.10 11.18
CA CYS A 70 -6.48 1.18 11.69
C CYS A 70 -5.29 1.68 10.88
N ALA A 71 -5.08 3.00 10.86
CA ALA A 71 -3.86 3.62 10.36
C ALA A 71 -2.62 3.01 11.01
N HIS A 72 -1.77 2.41 10.18
CA HIS A 72 -0.51 1.82 10.61
C HIS A 72 0.51 1.87 9.46
N VAL A 73 1.79 1.77 9.83
CA VAL A 73 2.88 1.42 8.93
C VAL A 73 3.16 -0.06 9.11
N ASP A 74 3.45 -0.76 8.03
CA ASP A 74 3.84 -2.17 8.09
C ASP A 74 5.10 -2.36 8.93
N LEU A 75 5.20 -3.51 9.61
CA LEU A 75 6.32 -3.81 10.50
C LEU A 75 7.66 -3.62 9.79
N MET A 76 8.64 -3.04 10.49
CA MET A 76 9.99 -2.81 9.96
C MET A 76 10.79 -4.10 9.69
N ARG A 77 10.20 -5.28 9.97
CA ARG A 77 10.76 -6.59 9.60
C ARG A 77 10.46 -6.97 8.15
N PHE A 78 9.52 -6.29 7.51
CA PHE A 78 9.28 -6.46 6.08
C PHE A 78 10.19 -5.52 5.30
N ASP A 79 10.80 -6.04 4.25
CA ASP A 79 11.63 -5.27 3.32
C ASP A 79 10.77 -4.31 2.48
N ASP A 80 11.40 -3.50 1.64
CA ASP A 80 10.69 -2.58 0.75
C ASP A 80 9.91 -3.33 -0.35
N GLY A 81 9.00 -2.62 -1.03
CA GLY A 81 8.16 -3.18 -2.09
C GLY A 81 7.12 -4.15 -1.54
N ILE A 82 5.99 -3.61 -1.06
CA ILE A 82 4.83 -4.36 -0.57
C ILE A 82 3.74 -4.34 -1.65
N ALA A 83 3.14 -5.50 -1.93
CA ALA A 83 2.05 -5.62 -2.89
C ALA A 83 0.73 -5.99 -2.22
N ILE A 84 -0.37 -5.36 -2.61
CA ILE A 84 -1.72 -5.68 -2.14
C ILE A 84 -2.64 -5.87 -3.34
N VAL A 85 -3.20 -7.07 -3.47
CA VAL A 85 -4.24 -7.39 -4.44
C VAL A 85 -5.61 -7.31 -3.77
N SER A 86 -6.52 -6.52 -4.36
CA SER A 86 -7.89 -6.37 -3.86
C SER A 86 -8.85 -7.30 -4.62
N LEU A 87 -9.74 -7.98 -3.91
CA LEU A 87 -10.69 -8.95 -4.45
C LEU A 87 -12.10 -8.71 -3.88
N GLU A 88 -13.09 -9.26 -4.57
CA GLU A 88 -14.52 -9.26 -4.22
C GLU A 88 -15.20 -7.88 -4.31
N SER A 89 -14.84 -6.91 -3.46
CA SER A 89 -15.50 -5.61 -3.42
C SER A 89 -14.51 -4.45 -3.35
N ALA A 90 -14.98 -3.27 -3.76
CA ALA A 90 -14.18 -2.06 -3.72
C ALA A 90 -14.08 -1.46 -2.31
N CYS A 91 -13.00 -0.72 -2.04
CA CYS A 91 -12.87 0.11 -0.85
C CYS A 91 -12.02 1.35 -1.10
N VAL A 92 -12.04 2.30 -0.17
CA VAL A 92 -11.11 3.43 -0.14
C VAL A 92 -10.04 3.18 0.92
N MET A 93 -8.80 2.99 0.48
CA MET A 93 -7.63 2.98 1.36
C MET A 93 -7.11 4.41 1.52
N HIS A 94 -6.89 4.86 2.75
CA HIS A 94 -6.40 6.20 3.02
C HIS A 94 -4.94 6.16 3.45
N PHE A 95 -4.13 6.99 2.80
CA PHE A 95 -2.73 7.21 3.16
C PHE A 95 -2.60 8.52 3.93
N SER A 96 -1.84 8.53 5.02
CA SER A 96 -1.52 9.72 5.79
C SER A 96 -0.07 9.67 6.27
N GLN A 97 0.61 10.81 6.31
CA GLN A 97 1.99 10.86 6.75
C GLN A 97 2.10 10.39 8.22
N ALA A 98 3.07 9.54 8.51
CA ALA A 98 3.42 9.20 9.87
C ALA A 98 4.07 10.42 10.54
N GLU A 99 3.59 10.80 11.72
CA GLU A 99 4.26 11.82 12.54
C GLU A 99 5.71 11.40 12.76
N PRO A 100 6.70 12.29 12.58
CA PRO A 100 8.08 11.97 12.91
C PRO A 100 8.14 11.61 14.40
N THR A 101 8.50 10.36 14.70
CA THR A 101 8.87 9.94 16.06
C THR A 101 10.07 10.80 16.49
N GLY A 102 9.78 11.86 17.24
CA GLY A 102 10.79 12.76 17.74
C GLY A 102 11.81 12.02 18.60
N THR A 103 13.04 11.96 18.14
CA THR A 103 14.19 12.06 19.03
C THR A 103 14.08 13.40 19.75
N VAL A 104 14.10 13.35 21.08
CA VAL A 104 14.19 14.52 21.94
C VAL A 104 15.53 15.19 21.67
N LEU A 105 15.56 16.19 20.79
CA LEU A 105 16.56 17.25 20.82
C LEU A 105 15.89 18.58 20.47
N ASP A 106 15.59 19.28 21.55
CA ASP A 106 15.54 20.73 21.71
C ASP A 106 16.02 21.54 20.49
N THR A 107 15.09 22.21 19.80
CA THR A 107 15.29 23.56 19.29
C THR A 107 13.97 24.16 18.84
N GLY A 108 13.49 25.10 19.66
CA GLY A 108 12.73 26.29 19.28
C GLY A 108 11.80 26.28 18.07
N HIS A 109 10.50 26.44 18.36
CA HIS A 109 9.62 27.38 17.65
C HIS A 109 9.47 27.22 16.13
N LEU A 110 8.65 26.25 15.70
CA LEU A 110 7.72 26.51 14.61
C LEU A 110 6.33 26.02 15.02
N LYS A 111 5.39 26.96 15.03
CA LYS A 111 3.97 26.74 15.33
C LYS A 111 3.47 25.58 14.46
N LYS A 112 3.01 24.51 15.11
CA LYS A 112 2.17 23.47 14.50
C LYS A 112 0.88 24.16 14.06
N GLY A 113 0.88 24.76 12.87
CA GLY A 113 -0.30 25.39 12.29
C GLY A 113 -1.38 24.33 12.12
N ASP A 114 -2.65 24.75 12.18
CA ASP A 114 -3.90 23.99 11.98
C ASP A 114 -4.01 23.28 10.61
N ARG A 115 -2.95 22.68 10.10
CA ARG A 115 -3.01 21.80 8.94
C ARG A 115 -3.42 20.43 9.44
N GLU A 116 -4.69 20.09 9.22
CA GLU A 116 -5.15 18.71 9.23
C GLU A 116 -4.16 17.85 8.43
N PRO A 117 -3.73 16.68 8.96
CA PRO A 117 -2.80 15.82 8.26
C PRO A 117 -3.39 15.43 6.89
N THR A 118 -2.61 15.67 5.83
CA THR A 118 -3.01 15.35 4.46
C THR A 118 -3.38 13.86 4.38
N LYS A 119 -4.65 13.57 4.12
CA LYS A 119 -5.14 12.22 3.80
C LYS A 119 -5.31 12.09 2.30
N ILE A 120 -4.62 11.11 1.71
CA ILE A 120 -4.73 10.78 0.29
C ILE A 120 -5.60 9.52 0.18
N PRO A 121 -6.84 9.63 -0.30
CA PRO A 121 -7.69 8.47 -0.52
C PRO A 121 -7.28 7.79 -1.83
N VAL A 122 -7.29 6.46 -1.84
CA VAL A 122 -7.01 5.61 -3.01
C VAL A 122 -8.14 4.60 -3.17
N TYR A 123 -8.79 4.63 -4.32
CA TYR A 123 -9.89 3.71 -4.65
C TYR A 123 -9.37 2.38 -5.16
N LEU A 124 -9.73 1.31 -4.46
CA LEU A 124 -9.27 -0.03 -4.75
C LEU A 124 -10.43 -0.87 -5.27
N ASN A 125 -10.48 -1.10 -6.58
CA ASN A 125 -11.43 -2.00 -7.22
C ASN A 125 -11.05 -3.48 -7.03
N PRO A 126 -12.00 -4.42 -7.12
CA PRO A 126 -11.67 -5.83 -7.33
C PRO A 126 -10.76 -6.00 -8.54
N GLY A 127 -9.67 -6.75 -8.38
CA GLY A 127 -8.62 -6.92 -9.40
C GLY A 127 -7.53 -5.85 -9.40
N SER A 128 -7.65 -4.78 -8.60
CA SER A 128 -6.59 -3.77 -8.48
C SER A 128 -5.37 -4.30 -7.70
N LEU A 129 -4.20 -3.82 -8.10
CA LEU A 129 -2.91 -4.04 -7.45
C LEU A 129 -2.40 -2.70 -6.92
N VAL A 130 -2.11 -2.64 -5.62
CA VAL A 130 -1.36 -1.54 -5.00
C VAL A 130 0.06 -2.01 -4.74
N VAL A 131 1.03 -1.19 -5.10
CA VAL A 131 2.43 -1.38 -4.76
C VAL A 131 2.89 -0.20 -3.90
N MET A 132 3.48 -0.47 -2.74
CA MET A 132 4.05 0.53 -1.85
C MET A 132 5.56 0.33 -1.75
N SER A 133 6.33 1.35 -2.11
CA SER A 133 7.78 1.38 -2.04
C SER A 133 8.29 2.70 -1.45
N GLY A 134 9.51 2.70 -0.92
CA GLY A 134 10.15 3.88 -0.34
C GLY A 134 9.26 4.59 0.69
N ASP A 135 9.09 5.90 0.53
CA ASP A 135 8.31 6.72 1.45
C ASP A 135 6.89 6.18 1.69
N ALA A 136 6.19 5.73 0.64
CA ALA A 136 4.84 5.20 0.78
C ALA A 136 4.77 3.96 1.71
N ARG A 137 5.85 3.18 1.78
CA ARG A 137 5.97 2.00 2.65
C ARG A 137 6.50 2.34 4.04
N TYR A 138 7.39 3.31 4.18
CA TYR A 138 8.09 3.58 5.45
C TYR A 138 7.53 4.78 6.23
N LEU A 139 7.10 5.82 5.52
CA LEU A 139 6.73 7.12 6.09
C LEU A 139 5.23 7.40 6.04
N TRP A 140 4.44 6.56 5.37
CA TRP A 140 3.00 6.72 5.26
C TRP A 140 2.25 5.59 5.94
N LYS A 141 1.28 5.97 6.79
CA LYS A 141 0.30 5.07 7.35
C LYS A 141 -0.79 4.82 6.33
N HIS A 142 -1.24 3.58 6.23
CA HIS A 142 -2.41 3.22 5.44
C HIS A 142 -3.54 2.68 6.34
N GLU A 143 -4.79 2.99 5.99
CA GLU A 143 -5.98 2.54 6.69
C GLU A 143 -7.13 2.22 5.75
N ILE A 144 -8.04 1.36 6.19
CA ILE A 144 -9.38 1.22 5.62
C ILE A 144 -10.35 1.56 6.75
N ASN A 145 -11.24 2.52 6.51
CA ASN A 145 -12.09 3.08 7.54
C ASN A 145 -12.90 1.98 8.28
N ARG A 146 -12.80 1.97 9.62
CA ARG A 146 -13.47 1.03 10.53
C ARG A 146 -14.83 1.52 11.02
N LYS A 147 -15.26 2.70 10.58
CA LYS A 147 -16.51 3.31 11.06
C LYS A 147 -17.69 2.63 10.37
N PRO A 148 -18.72 2.21 11.14
CA PRO A 148 -20.01 1.82 10.56
C PRO A 148 -20.55 2.97 9.69
N GLY A 149 -21.03 2.65 8.50
CA GLY A 149 -21.57 3.62 7.56
C GLY A 149 -20.96 3.53 6.18
N VAL A 150 -21.24 4.55 5.35
CA VAL A 150 -20.90 4.56 3.94
C VAL A 150 -19.50 5.11 3.74
N GLN A 151 -18.67 4.48 2.89
CA GLN A 151 -17.42 5.11 2.47
C GLN A 151 -17.75 6.13 1.38
N GLN A 152 -16.95 7.18 1.24
CA GLN A 152 -17.13 8.14 0.17
C GLN A 152 -15.92 8.10 -0.77
N TRP A 153 -16.21 8.12 -2.07
CA TRP A 153 -15.23 8.29 -3.14
C TRP A 153 -15.79 9.26 -4.18
N ASP A 154 -15.04 10.30 -4.55
CA ASP A 154 -15.49 11.35 -5.49
C ASP A 154 -16.88 11.92 -5.17
N CYS A 155 -17.11 12.23 -3.89
CA CYS A 155 -18.39 12.72 -3.35
C CYS A 155 -19.59 11.77 -3.55
N ARG A 156 -19.33 10.49 -3.89
CA ARG A 156 -20.35 9.44 -4.01
C ARG A 156 -20.22 8.45 -2.88
N GLU A 157 -21.37 7.97 -2.45
CA GLU A 157 -21.49 6.87 -1.53
C GLU A 157 -21.00 5.57 -2.18
N LEU A 158 -19.99 4.95 -1.58
CA LEU A 158 -19.51 3.64 -1.92
C LEU A 158 -20.19 2.62 -1.02
N GLU A 159 -21.10 1.85 -1.62
CA GLU A 159 -21.72 0.71 -0.96
C GLU A 159 -20.66 -0.33 -0.59
N GLN A 160 -20.58 -0.65 0.70
CA GLN A 160 -19.63 -1.63 1.18
C GLN A 160 -20.18 -3.04 1.02
N HIS A 161 -19.39 -3.92 0.43
CA HIS A 161 -19.62 -5.36 0.43
C HIS A 161 -18.42 -6.09 1.03
N ARG A 162 -18.55 -7.40 1.22
CA ARG A 162 -17.44 -8.23 1.68
C ARG A 162 -16.23 -8.09 0.74
N ARG A 163 -15.10 -7.69 1.32
CA ARG A 163 -13.82 -7.51 0.64
C ARG A 163 -12.83 -8.56 1.10
N THR A 164 -12.06 -9.12 0.17
CA THR A 164 -10.87 -9.90 0.48
C THR A 164 -9.65 -9.21 -0.13
N SER A 165 -8.52 -9.23 0.55
CA SER A 165 -7.26 -8.79 -0.05
C SER A 165 -6.12 -9.71 0.31
N VAL A 166 -5.19 -9.85 -0.63
CA VAL A 166 -3.94 -10.59 -0.45
C VAL A 166 -2.79 -9.58 -0.42
N THR A 167 -2.07 -9.53 0.69
CA THR A 167 -0.87 -8.72 0.85
C THR A 167 0.35 -9.64 0.81
N LEU A 168 1.30 -9.31 -0.06
CA LEU A 168 2.56 -10.01 -0.28
C LEU A 168 3.74 -9.12 0.12
N ARG A 169 4.68 -9.70 0.86
CA ARG A 169 5.82 -9.01 1.49
C ARG A 169 7.06 -9.90 1.44
N LYS A 170 8.23 -9.29 1.61
CA LYS A 170 9.50 -9.99 1.83
C LYS A 170 9.97 -9.72 3.25
N LEU A 171 10.46 -10.71 3.96
CA LEU A 171 11.13 -10.53 5.25
C LEU A 171 12.55 -10.00 5.03
N LEU A 172 12.97 -9.03 5.85
CA LEU A 172 14.38 -8.70 5.96
C LEU A 172 15.16 -9.92 6.45
N ALA A 173 16.35 -10.12 5.88
CA ALA A 173 17.28 -11.13 6.41
C ALA A 173 17.56 -10.82 7.89
N SER A 174 17.56 -11.86 8.72
CA SER A 174 17.99 -11.71 10.11
C SER A 174 19.42 -11.16 10.13
N PRO A 175 19.74 -10.16 10.97
CA PRO A 175 21.14 -9.76 11.15
C PRO A 175 21.91 -10.98 11.63
N SER A 176 22.94 -11.33 10.86
CA SER A 176 23.92 -12.39 11.15
C SER A 176 24.75 -12.07 12.38
#